data_AF-X1LBD5-F1
#
_entry.id   AF-X1LBD5-F1
#
_cell.length_a   1.000
_cell.length_b   1.000
_cell.length_c   1.000
_cell.angle_alpha   90.00
_cell.angle_beta   90.00
_cell.angle_gamma   90.00
#
_symmetry.space_group_name_H-M   'P 1'
#
loop_
_entity.id
_entity.type
_entity.pdbx_description
1 polymer ?
#
loop_
_entity_poly.entity_id
_entity_poly.type
_entity_poly.pdbx_seq_one_letter_code
_entity_poly.pdbx_strand_id
1 'polypeptide(L)' 'SAVRSFFEQIPSDLVNSSNVKVASIGPATAQQLQNLGVTVDVQAMEHTIDGLLAAIEGMYQ' A
#
# COMPACT_ATOMS: atom_id res chain seq x y z
N SER A 1 9.52 9.02 -5.69
CA SER A 1 8.93 8.66 -4.38
C SER A 1 9.25 7.21 -4.09
N ALA A 2 9.13 6.77 -2.83
CA ALA A 2 9.38 5.37 -2.46
C ALA A 2 8.56 4.38 -3.33
N VAL A 3 7.29 4.72 -3.62
CA VAL A 3 6.43 3.94 -4.51
C VAL A 3 7.06 3.77 -5.90
N ARG A 4 7.44 4.86 -6.58
CA ARG A 4 8.02 4.77 -7.92
C ARG A 4 9.31 3.95 -7.92
N SER A 5 10.22 4.20 -6.99
CA SER A 5 11.52 3.49 -6.91
C SER A 5 11.37 2.00 -6.59
N PHE A 6 10.30 1.61 -5.90
CA PHE A 6 9.95 0.20 -5.71
C PHE A 6 9.45 -0.42 -7.03
N PHE A 7 8.50 0.23 -7.72
CA PHE A 7 7.92 -0.29 -8.96
C PHE A 7 8.83 -0.18 -10.20
N GLU A 8 9.94 0.56 -10.11
CA GLU A 8 11.05 0.47 -11.08
C GLU A 8 11.76 -0.89 -11.04
N GLN A 9 11.72 -1.59 -9.91
CA GLN A 9 12.37 -2.88 -9.70
C GLN A 9 11.39 -4.05 -9.69
N ILE A 10 10.13 -3.80 -9.29
CA ILE A 10 9.11 -4.82 -9.12
C ILE A 10 7.89 -4.44 -9.98
N PRO A 11 7.50 -5.24 -10.99
CA PRO A 11 6.32 -4.95 -11.80
C PRO A 11 5.04 -4.90 -10.96
N SER A 12 4.14 -3.94 -11.24
CA SER A 12 2.84 -3.85 -10.56
C SER A 12 1.98 -5.09 -10.77
N ASP A 13 2.06 -5.70 -11.95
CA ASP A 13 1.35 -6.95 -12.26
C ASP A 13 1.75 -8.12 -11.34
N LEU A 14 3.00 -8.16 -10.87
CA LEU A 14 3.44 -9.17 -9.91
C LEU A 14 2.74 -8.99 -8.56
N VAL A 15 2.65 -7.74 -8.09
CA VAL A 15 1.93 -7.42 -6.85
C VAL A 15 0.45 -7.77 -7.01
N ASN A 16 -0.17 -7.33 -8.10
CA ASN A 16 -1.60 -7.52 -8.39
C ASN A 16 -2.00 -8.99 -8.59
N SER A 17 -1.10 -9.84 -9.12
CA SER A 17 -1.36 -11.27 -9.33
C SER A 17 -0.99 -12.15 -8.14
N SER A 18 -0.27 -11.60 -7.16
CA SER A 18 0.10 -12.30 -5.93
C SER A 18 -1.00 -12.20 -4.87
N ASN A 19 -0.97 -13.09 -3.88
CA ASN A 19 -1.90 -13.06 -2.74
C ASN A 19 -1.44 -12.13 -1.61
N VAL A 20 -0.74 -11.03 -1.95
CA VAL A 20 -0.26 -10.06 -0.96
C VAL A 20 -1.33 -9.00 -0.70
N LYS A 21 -1.30 -8.44 0.51
CA LYS A 21 -2.12 -7.29 0.89
C LYS A 21 -1.29 -6.03 0.87
N VAL A 22 -1.82 -4.97 0.27
CA VAL A 22 -1.13 -3.68 0.13
C VAL A 22 -1.69 -2.69 1.13
N ALA A 23 -0.86 -2.30 2.08
CA ALA A 23 -1.13 -1.22 3.03
C ALA A 23 -0.40 0.06 2.61
N SER A 24 -1.02 1.21 2.85
CA SER A 24 -0.39 2.52 2.63
C SER A 24 -0.38 3.38 3.89
N ILE A 25 0.72 4.11 4.11
CA ILE A 25 0.91 4.99 5.27
C ILE A 25 0.06 6.28 5.21
N GLY A 26 -0.56 6.59 4.08
CA GLY A 26 -1.37 7.79 3.90
C GLY A 26 -1.85 8.03 2.46
N PRO A 27 -2.69 9.06 2.24
CA PRO A 27 -3.42 9.30 1.00
C PRO A 27 -2.51 9.66 -0.17
N ALA A 28 -1.39 10.35 0.07
CA ALA A 28 -0.43 10.65 -0.99
C ALA A 28 0.21 9.36 -1.56
N THR A 29 0.58 8.42 -0.69
CA THR A 29 1.13 7.12 -1.08
C THR A 29 0.05 6.26 -1.76
N ALA A 30 -1.18 6.25 -1.20
CA ALA A 30 -2.30 5.54 -1.79
C ALA A 30 -2.62 6.02 -3.21
N GLN A 31 -2.65 7.33 -3.43
CA GLN A 31 -2.88 7.90 -4.76
C GLN A 31 -1.78 7.50 -5.75
N GLN A 32 -0.52 7.45 -5.32
CA GLN A 32 0.58 7.02 -6.18
C GLN A 32 0.48 5.54 -6.56
N LEU A 33 0.08 4.68 -5.62
CA LEU A 33 -0.17 3.25 -5.88
C LEU A 33 -1.32 3.07 -6.88
N GLN A 34 -2.43 3.77 -6.68
CA GLN A 34 -3.58 3.75 -7.57
C GLN A 34 -3.23 4.22 -8.99
N ASN A 35 -2.42 5.27 -9.12
CA ASN A 35 -1.95 5.75 -10.43
C ASN A 35 -1.08 4.72 -11.18
N LEU A 36 -0.51 3.75 -10.48
CA LEU A 36 0.24 2.62 -11.05
C LEU A 36 -0.63 1.36 -11.24
N GLY A 37 -1.94 1.47 -11.01
CA GLY A 37 -2.88 0.35 -11.12
C GLY A 37 -2.76 -0.66 -9.98
N VAL A 38 -2.18 -0.28 -8.84
CA VAL A 38 -2.06 -1.13 -7.65
C VAL A 38 -3.21 -0.84 -6.71
N THR A 39 -3.95 -1.88 -6.35
CA THR A 39 -5.06 -1.78 -5.39
C THR A 39 -4.48 -1.64 -3.99
N VAL A 40 -4.97 -0.66 -3.22
CA VAL A 40 -4.63 -0.50 -1.81
C VAL A 40 -5.73 -1.15 -0.99
N ASP A 41 -5.41 -2.24 -0.30
CA ASP A 41 -6.38 -2.95 0.54
C ASP A 41 -6.70 -2.16 1.82
N VAL A 42 -5.71 -1.45 2.37
CA VAL A 42 -5.90 -0.63 3.57
C VAL A 42 -5.01 0.62 3.56
N GLN A 43 -5.54 1.72 4.08
CA GLN A 43 -4.78 2.94 4.32
C GLN A 43 -4.80 3.25 5.82
N ALA A 44 -3.65 3.62 6.37
CA ALA A 44 -3.54 4.13 7.73
C ALA A 44 -4.39 5.40 7.90
N MET A 45 -5.17 5.47 8.98
CA MET A 45 -5.91 6.69 9.34
C MET A 45 -4.98 7.79 9.83
N GLU A 46 -3.96 7.41 10.59
CA GLU A 46 -2.88 8.28 11.05
C GLU A 46 -1.58 7.93 10.33
N HIS A 47 -0.83 8.93 9.87
CA HIS A 47 0.44 8.72 9.16
C HIS A 47 1.60 8.45 10.14
N THR A 48 1.40 7.49 11.02
CA THR A 48 2.34 7.04 12.04
C THR A 48 2.54 5.54 11.89
N ILE A 49 3.60 5.02 12.52
CA ILE A 49 3.83 3.56 12.54
C ILE A 49 2.67 2.86 13.23
N ASP A 50 2.18 3.42 14.35
CA ASP A 50 1.05 2.86 15.10
C ASP A 50 -0.24 2.88 14.28
N GLY A 51 -0.50 3.96 13.54
CA GLY A 51 -1.66 4.06 12.64
C GLY A 51 -1.61 3.05 11.49
N LEU A 52 -0.42 2.77 10.96
CA LEU A 52 -0.23 1.72 9.95
C LEU A 52 -0.44 0.32 10.54
N LEU A 53 0.10 0.07 11.73
CA LEU A 53 -0.07 -1.22 12.40
C LEU A 53 -1.55 -1.50 12.71
N ALA A 54 -2.25 -0.52 13.29
CA ALA A 54 -3.69 -0.63 13.57
C ALA A 54 -4.51 -0.91 12.31
N ALA A 55 -4.17 -0.25 11.18
CA ALA A 55 -4.82 -0.49 9.91
C ALA A 55 -4.59 -1.92 9.40
N ILE A 56 -3.37 -2.45 9.51
CA ILE A 56 -3.05 -3.83 9.13
C ILE A 56 -3.75 -4.83 10.04
N GLU A 57 -3.71 -4.64 11.37
CA GLU A 57 -4.36 -5.51 12.35
C GLU A 57 -5.88 -5.59 12.13
N GLY A 58 -6.51 -4.47 11.80
CA GLY A 58 -7.94 -4.39 11.50
C GLY A 58 -8.38 -5.22 10.29
N MET A 59 -7.46 -5.65 9.41
CA MET A 59 -7.77 -6.52 8.29
C MET A 59 -7.96 -7.99 8.67
N TYR A 60 -7.48 -8.41 9.85
CA TYR A 60 -7.42 -9.82 10.28
C TYR A 60 -8.32 -10.12 11.49
N GLN A 61 -9.16 -9.16 11.87
CA GLN A 61 -10.16 -9.34 12.94
C GLN A 61 -11.46 -9.96 12.42
#